data_AF-A0A415I2N0-F1
#
_entry.id   AF-A0A415I2N0-F1
#
_cell.length_a   1.000
_cell.length_b   1.000
_cell.length_c   1.000
_cell.angle_alpha   90.00
_cell.angle_beta   90.00
_cell.angle_gamma   90.00
#
_symmetry.space_group_name_H-M   'P 1'
#
loop_
_entity.id
_entity.type
_entity.pdbx_description
1 polymer ?
#
loop_
_entity_poly.entity_id
_entity_poly.type
_entity_poly.pdbx_seq_one_letter_code
_entity_poly.pdbx_strand_id
1 'polypeptide(L)'
;MQKVKKAAAQLDSRAAVSVLNNLKNNQIVIENYEIFCELYEKAIACEDCGLAPLFSDGSLIVKQKINDDCIDLIINFSVNFTEKGSVLADLECLRLDFFAQNGFSEDNTAPTIKAIENRQQQFRYIGKIKIEYSLDLDNIIEWENSLTSVLVRRGYANPIEYLNAQSDVEEIRANLKACVDLFKGVLICADYLLKHPEEKHKERHTRSHNGNNPSTKSFQKQTDSVQVISLNSLRFKTANKKIANVLKSKKIHRIAEGWSVRGHYRHYKSGKVIFIESFEKGKNRSQASQKKTKYQL
;
A
#
# COMPACT_ATOMS: atom_id res chain seq x y z
N MET A 1 9.73 18.81 32.79
CA MET A 1 9.79 18.02 31.54
C MET A 1 11.11 17.29 31.27
N GLN A 2 12.30 17.84 31.56
CA GLN A 2 13.60 17.23 31.17
C GLN A 2 13.80 15.77 31.65
N LYS A 3 13.45 15.45 32.91
CA LYS A 3 13.52 14.06 33.43
C LYS A 3 12.54 13.11 32.74
N VAL A 4 11.41 13.60 32.24
CA VAL A 4 10.41 12.80 31.50
C VAL A 4 10.95 12.52 30.10
N LYS A 5 11.45 13.55 29.41
CA LYS A 5 12.08 13.43 28.08
C LYS A 5 13.25 12.44 28.07
N LYS A 6 14.14 12.50 29.07
CA LYS A 6 15.27 11.56 29.19
C LYS A 6 14.80 10.10 29.35
N ALA A 7 13.74 9.87 30.13
CA ALA A 7 13.18 8.54 30.30
C ALA A 7 12.44 8.06 29.04
N ALA A 8 11.78 8.97 28.30
CA ALA A 8 11.12 8.65 27.04
C ALA A 8 12.15 8.25 25.96
N ALA A 9 13.25 9.00 25.84
CA ALA A 9 14.35 8.66 24.92
C ALA A 9 14.94 7.26 25.18
N GLN A 10 14.96 6.82 26.45
CA GLN A 10 15.38 5.45 26.80
C GLN A 10 14.35 4.40 26.34
N LEU A 11 13.06 4.72 26.38
CA LEU A 11 11.99 3.82 25.93
C LEU A 11 11.86 3.75 24.41
N ASP A 12 12.21 4.82 23.69
CA ASP A 12 12.11 4.90 22.23
C ASP A 12 12.88 3.77 21.55
N SER A 13 14.05 3.39 22.08
CA SER A 13 14.83 2.26 21.55
C SER A 13 14.05 0.93 21.59
N ARG A 14 13.43 0.61 22.72
CA ARG A 14 12.62 -0.61 22.89
C ARG A 14 11.37 -0.57 22.03
N ALA A 15 10.71 0.58 21.96
CA ALA A 15 9.54 0.77 21.10
C ALA A 15 9.91 0.59 19.63
N ALA A 16 11.01 1.20 19.18
CA ALA A 16 11.51 1.06 17.81
C ALA A 16 11.78 -0.40 17.43
N VAL A 17 12.47 -1.15 18.29
CA VAL A 17 12.70 -2.61 18.09
C VAL A 17 11.38 -3.36 17.98
N SER A 18 10.38 -3.03 18.80
CA SER A 18 9.06 -3.65 18.75
C SER A 18 8.37 -3.42 17.41
N VAL A 19 8.34 -2.19 16.91
CA VAL A 19 7.75 -1.85 15.61
C VAL A 19 8.44 -2.60 14.47
N LEU A 20 9.77 -2.65 14.49
CA LEU A 20 10.58 -3.32 13.48
C LEU A 20 10.40 -4.85 13.47
N ASN A 21 10.24 -5.46 14.65
CA ASN A 21 9.92 -6.88 14.76
C ASN A 21 8.50 -7.21 14.29
N ASN A 22 7.60 -6.22 14.29
CA ASN A 22 6.18 -6.37 13.95
C ASN A 22 5.84 -5.94 12.51
N LEU A 23 6.85 -5.74 11.65
CA LEU A 23 6.63 -5.48 10.23
C LEU A 23 5.73 -6.54 9.61
N LYS A 24 4.71 -6.09 8.90
CA LYS A 24 3.68 -6.95 8.31
C LYS A 24 4.13 -7.47 6.95
N ASN A 25 3.49 -8.56 6.54
CA ASN A 25 3.75 -9.22 5.26
C ASN A 25 3.33 -8.37 4.05
N ASN A 26 2.21 -7.65 4.18
CA ASN A 26 1.80 -6.67 3.18
C ASN A 26 2.57 -5.39 3.42
N GLN A 27 3.24 -4.88 2.39
CA GLN A 27 4.01 -3.65 2.49
C GLN A 27 3.66 -2.71 1.34
N ILE A 28 3.62 -1.42 1.66
CA ILE A 28 3.57 -0.34 0.69
C ILE A 28 4.82 0.50 0.93
N VAL A 29 5.65 0.67 -0.09
CA VAL A 29 6.89 1.43 0.00
C VAL A 29 6.78 2.64 -0.91
N ILE A 30 6.99 3.83 -0.35
CA ILE A 30 7.22 5.06 -1.12
C ILE A 30 8.72 5.15 -1.38
N GLU A 31 9.12 4.97 -2.63
CA GLU A 31 10.54 4.91 -3.01
C GLU A 31 11.12 6.27 -3.33
N ASN A 32 10.28 7.15 -3.89
CA ASN A 32 10.61 8.52 -4.19
C ASN A 32 9.46 9.40 -3.68
N TYR A 33 9.74 10.15 -2.60
CA TYR A 33 8.76 11.01 -1.96
C TYR A 33 8.30 12.18 -2.84
N GLU A 34 9.18 12.76 -3.64
CA GLU A 34 8.85 13.87 -4.55
C GLU A 34 7.85 13.42 -5.62
N ILE A 35 8.12 12.28 -6.27
CA ILE A 35 7.21 11.68 -7.27
C ILE A 35 5.88 11.27 -6.61
N PHE A 36 5.91 10.84 -5.35
CA PHE A 36 4.69 10.59 -4.59
C PHE A 36 3.87 11.86 -4.36
N CYS A 37 4.48 12.98 -4.03
CA CYS A 37 3.78 14.25 -3.89
C CYS A 37 3.11 14.67 -5.21
N GLU A 38 3.79 14.56 -6.34
CA GLU A 38 3.21 14.83 -7.66
C GLU A 38 2.00 13.93 -7.96
N LEU A 39 2.10 12.62 -7.65
CA LEU A 39 1.00 11.69 -7.78
C LEU A 39 -0.17 12.05 -6.85
N TYR A 40 0.13 12.46 -5.62
CA TYR A 40 -0.87 12.85 -4.64
C TYR A 40 -1.63 14.09 -5.07
N GLU A 41 -0.95 15.12 -5.59
CA GLU A 41 -1.58 16.32 -6.15
C GLU A 41 -2.54 15.99 -7.29
N LYS A 42 -2.16 15.08 -8.20
CA LYS A 42 -3.06 14.58 -9.24
C LYS A 42 -4.26 13.84 -8.67
N ALA A 43 -4.04 13.02 -7.63
CA ALA A 43 -5.08 12.19 -7.05
C ALA A 43 -6.12 13.01 -6.28
N ILE A 44 -5.71 14.04 -5.53
CA ILE A 44 -6.65 14.93 -4.82
C ILE A 44 -7.39 15.89 -5.76
N ALA A 45 -6.82 16.22 -6.91
CA ALA A 45 -7.49 17.00 -7.94
C ALA A 45 -8.58 16.20 -8.69
N CYS A 46 -8.61 14.87 -8.52
CA CYS A 46 -9.60 14.00 -9.12
C CYS A 46 -10.82 13.85 -8.19
N GLU A 47 -11.96 14.43 -8.60
CA GLU A 47 -13.21 14.43 -7.81
C GLU A 47 -13.73 13.02 -7.45
N ASP A 48 -13.39 12.02 -8.27
CA ASP A 48 -13.86 10.64 -8.08
C ASP A 48 -12.94 9.81 -7.15
N CYS A 49 -11.86 10.36 -6.57
CA CYS A 49 -10.93 9.58 -5.74
C CYS A 49 -11.43 9.34 -4.31
N GLY A 50 -11.25 8.12 -3.84
CA GLY A 50 -11.61 7.66 -2.49
C GLY A 50 -10.44 6.99 -1.77
N LEU A 51 -10.74 6.25 -0.71
CA LEU A 51 -9.75 5.51 0.07
C LEU A 51 -9.71 4.05 -0.41
N ALA A 52 -8.57 3.60 -0.96
CA ALA A 52 -8.47 2.24 -1.48
C ALA A 52 -8.43 1.17 -0.37
N PRO A 53 -9.38 0.22 -0.33
CA PRO A 53 -9.35 -0.89 0.63
C PRO A 53 -8.45 -2.02 0.14
N LEU A 54 -7.15 -1.75 0.05
CA LEU A 54 -6.18 -2.74 -0.43
C LEU A 54 -5.88 -3.79 0.62
N PHE A 55 -5.44 -3.36 1.81
CA PHE A 55 -5.00 -4.26 2.87
C PHE A 55 -5.77 -3.95 4.15
N SER A 56 -6.21 -5.00 4.86
CA SER A 56 -6.72 -4.89 6.23
C SER A 56 -5.60 -4.60 7.23
N ASP A 57 -4.37 -4.99 6.91
CA ASP A 57 -3.19 -4.81 7.73
C ASP A 57 -1.93 -4.77 6.86
N GLY A 58 -0.93 -4.01 7.28
CA GLY A 58 0.30 -3.86 6.52
C GLY A 58 1.33 -2.95 7.19
N SER A 59 2.41 -2.71 6.47
CA SER A 59 3.42 -1.71 6.83
C SER A 59 3.58 -0.73 5.68
N LEU A 60 3.39 0.55 5.94
CA LEU A 60 3.78 1.63 5.05
C LEU A 60 5.21 2.06 5.42
N ILE A 61 6.08 2.11 4.42
CA ILE A 61 7.49 2.49 4.58
C ILE A 61 7.75 3.64 3.60
N VAL A 62 8.27 4.74 4.10
CA VAL A 62 8.60 5.91 3.28
C VAL A 62 10.09 6.13 3.35
N LYS A 63 10.74 6.05 2.20
CA LYS A 63 12.17 6.30 2.05
C LYS A 63 12.35 7.72 1.54
N GLN A 64 13.03 8.56 2.32
CA GLN A 64 13.36 9.92 1.91
C GLN A 64 14.85 10.16 2.08
N LYS A 65 15.51 10.69 1.03
CA LYS A 65 16.91 11.10 1.10
C LYS A 65 16.98 12.62 1.25
N ILE A 66 17.65 13.12 2.29
CA ILE A 66 17.86 14.55 2.53
C ILE A 66 19.34 14.76 2.82
N ASN A 67 20.06 15.51 1.97
CA ASN A 67 21.45 15.90 2.22
C ASN A 67 22.36 14.73 2.66
N ASP A 68 22.28 13.60 1.94
CA ASP A 68 22.96 12.32 2.22
C ASP A 68 22.49 11.49 3.42
N ASP A 69 21.53 12.00 4.20
CA ASP A 69 20.83 11.25 5.23
C ASP A 69 19.63 10.50 4.63
N CYS A 70 19.34 9.31 5.16
CA CYS A 70 18.15 8.54 4.82
C CYS A 70 17.18 8.61 6.00
N ILE A 71 15.98 9.11 5.75
CA ILE A 71 14.89 9.13 6.71
C ILE A 71 13.90 8.06 6.28
N ASP A 72 13.72 7.09 7.17
CA ASP A 72 12.71 6.05 6.99
C ASP A 72 11.58 6.25 7.99
N LEU A 73 10.39 6.57 7.47
CA LEU A 73 9.17 6.56 8.25
C LEU A 73 8.45 5.23 8.04
N ILE A 74 8.17 4.54 9.14
CA ILE A 74 7.51 3.25 9.17
C ILE A 74 6.19 3.41 9.92
N ILE A 75 5.11 3.00 9.28
CA ILE A 75 3.76 2.98 9.85
C ILE A 75 3.23 1.56 9.71
N ASN A 76 3.23 0.81 10.81
CA ASN A 76 2.46 -0.43 10.87
C ASN A 76 0.99 -0.05 11.03
N PHE A 77 0.11 -0.66 10.24
CA PHE A 77 -1.30 -0.33 10.25
C PHE A 77 -2.19 -1.56 10.32
N SER A 78 -3.35 -1.38 10.93
CA SER A 78 -4.53 -2.23 10.82
C SER A 78 -5.72 -1.33 10.51
N VAL A 79 -6.54 -1.69 9.54
CA VAL A 79 -7.67 -0.89 9.08
C VAL A 79 -8.93 -1.72 8.98
N ASN A 80 -10.04 -1.12 9.41
CA ASN A 80 -11.39 -1.61 9.22
C ASN A 80 -12.19 -0.59 8.42
N PHE A 81 -12.69 -1.01 7.27
CA PHE A 81 -13.56 -0.19 6.44
C PHE A 81 -14.98 -0.27 7.00
N THR A 82 -15.57 0.87 7.32
CA THR A 82 -16.91 0.94 7.88
C THR A 82 -17.96 1.01 6.77
N GLU A 83 -19.22 0.67 7.11
CA GLU A 83 -20.36 0.76 6.18
C GLU A 83 -20.65 2.20 5.72
N LYS A 84 -20.17 3.21 6.46
CA LYS A 84 -20.33 4.64 6.14
C LYS A 84 -19.27 5.16 5.18
N GLY A 85 -18.37 4.30 4.69
CA GLY A 85 -17.25 4.71 3.84
C GLY A 85 -16.11 5.40 4.59
N SER A 86 -16.14 5.41 5.93
CA SER A 86 -15.00 5.82 6.76
C SER A 86 -14.02 4.67 6.98
N VAL A 87 -12.78 5.00 7.32
CA VAL A 87 -11.74 4.04 7.67
C VAL A 87 -11.38 4.24 9.12
N LEU A 88 -11.56 3.19 9.92
CA LEU A 88 -11.01 3.11 11.27
C LEU A 88 -9.63 2.47 11.17
N ALA A 89 -8.59 3.23 11.50
CA ALA A 89 -7.21 2.80 11.42
C ALA A 89 -6.52 2.84 12.79
N ASP A 90 -5.81 1.76 13.09
CA ASP A 90 -4.82 1.70 14.16
C ASP A 90 -3.43 1.79 13.51
N LEU A 91 -2.70 2.87 13.81
CA LEU A 91 -1.39 3.18 13.25
C LEU A 91 -0.35 3.11 14.37
N GLU A 92 0.78 2.45 14.12
CA GLU A 92 1.96 2.43 14.98
C GLU A 92 3.15 2.98 14.20
N CYS A 93 3.60 4.17 14.59
CA CYS A 93 4.47 5.04 13.79
C CYS A 93 5.87 5.14 14.41
N LEU A 94 6.89 4.94 13.57
CA LEU A 94 8.29 5.02 13.91
C LEU A 94 9.06 5.78 12.83
N ARG A 95 9.86 6.75 13.25
CA ARG A 95 10.84 7.40 12.38
C ARG A 95 12.25 6.93 12.71
N LEU A 96 13.00 6.58 11.67
CA LEU A 96 14.40 6.23 11.71
C LEU A 96 15.16 7.29 10.92
N ASP A 97 16.11 7.97 11.55
CA ASP A 97 17.02 8.90 10.90
C ASP A 97 18.40 8.23 10.81
N PHE A 98 18.87 7.96 9.59
CA PHE A 98 20.17 7.39 9.29
C PHE A 98 21.12 8.49 8.84
N PHE A 99 22.21 8.68 9.60
CA PHE A 99 23.32 9.53 9.19
C PHE A 99 24.28 8.68 8.35
N ALA A 100 24.35 8.94 7.03
CA ALA A 100 25.12 8.24 5.99
C ALA A 100 24.49 7.00 5.30
N GLN A 101 24.98 6.72 4.07
CA GLN A 101 24.48 5.77 3.03
C GLN A 101 24.39 4.27 3.43
N ASN A 102 24.56 3.91 4.70
CA ASN A 102 24.45 2.53 5.16
C ASN A 102 23.00 2.14 5.55
N GLY A 103 22.04 3.05 5.37
CA GLY A 103 20.61 2.78 5.54
C GLY A 103 20.03 2.06 4.32
N PHE A 104 19.71 0.78 4.49
CA PHE A 104 19.03 -0.11 3.53
C PHE A 104 19.75 -0.33 2.18
N SER A 105 19.73 -1.55 1.65
CA SER A 105 20.03 -1.73 0.22
C SER A 105 18.79 -1.38 -0.61
N GLU A 106 18.99 -0.79 -1.80
CA GLU A 106 17.92 -0.42 -2.74
C GLU A 106 16.98 -1.61 -3.06
N ASP A 107 17.52 -2.84 -3.01
CA ASP A 107 16.79 -4.09 -3.23
C ASP A 107 15.95 -4.55 -2.02
N ASN A 108 16.23 -4.05 -0.81
CA ASN A 108 15.58 -4.50 0.41
C ASN A 108 14.40 -3.58 0.78
N THR A 109 13.20 -4.18 0.76
CA THR A 109 11.94 -3.59 1.19
C THR A 109 11.74 -3.63 2.71
N ALA A 110 12.66 -4.23 3.46
CA ALA A 110 12.56 -4.42 4.89
C ALA A 110 13.71 -3.73 5.63
N PRO A 111 13.41 -2.85 6.61
CA PRO A 111 14.40 -2.43 7.60
C PRO A 111 14.94 -3.65 8.30
N THR A 112 16.26 -3.75 8.44
CA THR A 112 16.86 -4.82 9.25
C THR A 112 17.16 -4.31 10.64
N ILE A 113 16.91 -5.14 11.65
CA ILE A 113 17.25 -4.88 13.06
C ILE A 113 18.74 -4.51 13.22
N LYS A 114 19.60 -4.98 12.32
CA LYS A 114 21.04 -4.63 12.25
C LYS A 114 21.32 -3.14 12.06
N ALA A 115 20.34 -2.36 11.59
CA ALA A 115 20.39 -0.91 11.64
C ALA A 115 20.69 -0.43 13.09
N ILE A 116 19.97 -0.97 14.07
CA ILE A 116 19.93 -0.49 15.46
C ILE A 116 21.26 -0.63 16.21
N GLU A 117 22.16 -1.51 15.75
CA GLU A 117 23.43 -1.78 16.41
C GLU A 117 24.51 -0.71 16.15
N ASN A 118 24.27 0.22 15.20
CA ASN A 118 25.27 1.23 14.82
C ASN A 118 24.96 2.60 15.45
N ARG A 119 25.95 3.20 16.14
CA ARG A 119 25.81 4.43 16.97
C ARG A 119 25.53 5.72 16.19
N GLN A 120 25.42 5.67 14.86
CA GLN A 120 25.14 6.80 13.97
C GLN A 120 23.67 6.87 13.54
N GLN A 121 22.74 6.39 14.37
CA GLN A 121 21.31 6.38 14.05
C GLN A 121 20.52 7.01 15.19
N GLN A 122 19.57 7.87 14.83
CA GLN A 122 18.57 8.38 15.76
C GLN A 122 17.24 7.72 15.44
N PHE A 123 16.64 7.12 16.46
CA PHE A 123 15.31 6.53 16.35
C PHE A 123 14.35 7.40 17.15
N ARG A 124 13.24 7.76 16.51
CA ARG A 124 12.17 8.50 17.17
C ARG A 124 10.88 7.71 17.03
N TYR A 125 10.52 7.02 18.10
CA TYR A 125 9.17 6.46 18.19
C TYR A 125 8.17 7.61 18.25
N ILE A 126 7.28 7.66 17.26
CA ILE A 126 6.32 8.75 17.14
C ILE A 126 5.12 8.47 18.04
N GLY A 127 4.59 7.25 17.98
CA GLY A 127 3.45 6.86 18.79
C GLY A 127 2.52 5.84 18.14
N LYS A 128 1.43 5.53 18.84
CA LYS A 128 0.27 4.89 18.24
C LYS A 128 -0.86 5.88 18.10
N ILE A 129 -1.63 5.74 17.03
CA ILE A 129 -2.78 6.58 16.73
C ILE A 129 -3.92 5.66 16.36
N LYS A 130 -5.06 5.84 17.03
CA LYS A 130 -6.33 5.31 16.59
C LYS A 130 -7.14 6.44 16.02
N ILE A 131 -7.49 6.33 14.75
CA ILE A 131 -8.13 7.39 13.99
C ILE A 131 -9.27 6.84 13.15
N GLU A 132 -10.37 7.57 13.10
CA GLU A 132 -11.39 7.39 12.08
C GLU A 132 -11.25 8.55 11.08
N TYR A 133 -11.01 8.26 9.82
CA TYR A 133 -10.99 9.29 8.79
C TYR A 133 -11.93 8.96 7.63
N SER A 134 -12.49 10.02 7.06
CA SER A 134 -13.19 10.05 5.78
C SER A 134 -12.43 10.97 4.81
N LEU A 135 -12.96 11.21 3.61
CA LEU A 135 -12.37 12.20 2.72
C LEU A 135 -12.35 13.59 3.37
N ASP A 136 -13.44 13.97 4.04
CA ASP A 136 -13.68 15.33 4.52
C ASP A 136 -13.24 15.60 5.97
N LEU A 137 -13.09 14.55 6.77
CA LEU A 137 -12.83 14.72 8.21
C LEU A 137 -11.89 13.64 8.74
N ASP A 138 -10.95 14.07 9.57
CA ASP A 138 -10.05 13.22 10.33
C ASP A 138 -10.39 13.35 11.81
N ASN A 139 -10.88 12.26 12.41
CA ASN A 139 -11.26 12.18 13.83
C ASN A 139 -10.27 11.29 14.61
N ILE A 140 -9.30 11.92 15.27
CA ILE A 140 -8.37 11.21 16.14
C ILE A 140 -9.12 10.77 17.40
N ILE A 141 -9.24 9.46 17.59
CA ILE A 141 -9.96 8.85 18.72
C ILE A 141 -9.03 8.77 19.93
N GLU A 142 -7.84 8.18 19.73
CA GLU A 142 -6.84 7.98 20.78
C GLU A 142 -5.44 8.12 20.21
N TRP A 143 -4.48 8.57 21.03
CA TRP A 143 -3.08 8.52 20.68
C TRP A 143 -2.19 8.32 21.91
N GLU A 144 -1.05 7.67 21.71
CA GLU A 144 -0.04 7.46 22.74
C GLU A 144 1.37 7.62 22.18
N ASN A 145 2.34 7.98 23.03
CA ASN A 145 3.76 7.94 22.68
C ASN A 145 4.62 7.59 23.91
N SER A 146 5.95 7.67 23.76
CA SER A 146 6.86 7.38 24.88
C SER A 146 6.71 8.35 26.05
N LEU A 147 6.34 9.62 25.81
CA LEU A 147 6.12 10.59 26.88
C LEU A 147 4.85 10.25 27.68
N THR A 148 3.73 9.93 27.02
CA THR A 148 2.50 9.50 27.71
C THR A 148 2.79 8.26 28.56
N SER A 149 3.52 7.28 28.02
CA SER A 149 3.92 6.07 28.73
C SER A 149 4.75 6.35 30.00
N VAL A 150 5.71 7.29 29.93
CA VAL A 150 6.51 7.70 31.11
C VAL A 150 5.65 8.40 32.14
N LEU A 151 4.74 9.27 31.72
CA LEU A 151 3.85 10.01 32.62
C LEU A 151 2.91 9.06 33.37
N VAL A 152 2.32 8.07 32.69
CA VAL A 152 1.52 7.01 33.33
C VAL A 152 2.33 6.30 34.41
N ARG A 153 3.57 5.87 34.10
CA ARG A 153 4.46 5.19 35.06
C ARG A 153 4.84 6.05 36.27
N ARG A 154 4.74 7.38 36.14
CA ARG A 154 4.99 8.32 37.24
C ARG A 154 3.73 8.69 38.02
N GLY A 155 2.59 8.05 37.73
CA GLY A 155 1.34 8.23 38.46
C GLY A 155 0.51 9.43 38.02
N TYR A 156 0.75 9.99 36.83
CA TYR A 156 -0.10 11.07 36.30
C TYR A 156 -1.46 10.50 35.87
N ALA A 157 -2.54 11.03 36.47
CA ALA A 157 -3.90 10.56 36.21
C ALA A 157 -4.38 10.88 34.78
N ASN A 158 -4.01 12.05 34.23
CA ASN A 158 -4.34 12.43 32.86
C ASN A 158 -3.08 12.88 32.09
N PRO A 159 -2.27 11.93 31.56
CA PRO A 159 -1.03 12.22 30.86
C PRO A 159 -1.18 13.13 29.65
N ILE A 160 -2.29 12.99 28.90
CA ILE A 160 -2.56 13.74 27.68
C ILE A 160 -2.87 15.20 28.02
N GLU A 161 -3.73 15.43 29.01
CA GLU A 161 -4.04 16.79 29.49
C GLU A 161 -2.79 17.49 30.02
N TYR A 162 -1.96 16.79 30.80
CA TYR A 162 -0.67 17.32 31.26
C TYR A 162 0.25 17.70 30.10
N LEU A 163 0.34 16.85 29.07
CA LEU A 163 1.12 17.13 27.88
C LEU A 163 0.57 18.35 27.13
N ASN A 164 -0.75 18.44 26.93
CA ASN A 164 -1.39 19.54 26.20
C ASN A 164 -1.10 20.92 26.82
N ALA A 165 -0.82 20.98 28.13
CA ALA A 165 -0.38 22.20 28.81
C ALA A 165 1.10 22.57 28.56
N GLN A 166 1.87 21.75 27.84
CA GLN A 166 3.29 21.99 27.54
C GLN A 166 3.49 22.49 26.10
N SER A 167 4.43 23.42 25.91
CA SER A 167 4.79 23.96 24.58
C SER A 167 5.38 22.92 23.61
N ASP A 168 6.01 21.87 24.14
CA ASP A 168 6.65 20.82 23.34
C ASP A 168 5.66 19.89 22.61
N VAL A 169 4.35 19.99 22.87
CA VAL A 169 3.35 19.11 22.26
C VAL A 169 3.07 19.44 20.80
N GLU A 170 3.29 20.67 20.35
CA GLU A 170 3.01 21.05 18.97
C GLU A 170 3.81 20.22 17.97
N GLU A 171 5.09 19.94 18.27
CA GLU A 171 5.93 19.09 17.42
C GLU A 171 5.42 17.64 17.38
N ILE A 172 4.91 17.13 18.50
CA ILE A 172 4.34 15.78 18.58
C ILE A 172 3.08 15.71 17.72
N ARG A 173 2.17 16.68 17.87
CA ARG A 173 0.95 16.75 17.06
C ARG A 173 1.27 16.86 15.57
N ALA A 174 2.26 17.69 15.20
CA ALA A 174 2.71 17.82 13.81
C ALA A 174 3.20 16.48 13.24
N ASN A 175 4.04 15.75 13.98
CA ASN A 175 4.54 14.43 13.56
C ASN A 175 3.41 13.39 13.43
N LEU A 176 2.47 13.36 14.37
CA LEU A 176 1.32 12.45 14.33
C LEU A 176 0.43 12.77 13.12
N LYS A 177 0.14 14.06 12.89
CA LYS A 177 -0.64 14.52 11.73
C LYS A 177 0.05 14.14 10.42
N ALA A 178 1.35 14.35 10.31
CA ALA A 178 2.11 13.97 9.12
C ALA A 178 2.01 12.46 8.83
N CYS A 179 2.02 11.60 9.85
CA CYS A 179 1.83 10.16 9.66
C CYS A 179 0.42 9.83 9.13
N VAL A 180 -0.60 10.49 9.67
CA VAL A 180 -1.99 10.32 9.24
C VAL A 180 -2.17 10.79 7.79
N ASP A 181 -1.73 12.01 7.48
CA ASP A 181 -1.85 12.61 6.14
C ASP A 181 -1.15 11.73 5.09
N LEU A 182 0.03 11.22 5.41
CA LEU A 182 0.80 10.35 4.54
C LEU A 182 0.11 9.01 4.31
N PHE A 183 -0.40 8.38 5.37
CA PHE A 183 -1.14 7.13 5.25
C PHE A 183 -2.40 7.31 4.41
N LYS A 184 -3.18 8.36 4.68
CA LYS A 184 -4.37 8.73 3.91
C LYS A 184 -4.02 9.00 2.45
N GLY A 185 -2.96 9.76 2.19
CA GLY A 185 -2.48 10.08 0.86
C GLY A 185 -2.09 8.85 0.05
N VAL A 186 -1.45 7.86 0.67
CA VAL A 186 -1.12 6.58 0.01
C VAL A 186 -2.39 5.84 -0.43
N LEU A 187 -3.44 5.82 0.40
CA LEU A 187 -4.71 5.18 0.03
C LEU A 187 -5.43 5.90 -1.11
N ILE A 188 -5.37 7.24 -1.12
CA ILE A 188 -5.92 8.08 -2.19
C ILE A 188 -5.16 7.84 -3.50
N CYS A 189 -3.83 7.89 -3.47
CA CYS A 189 -2.99 7.60 -4.64
C CYS A 189 -3.21 6.19 -5.17
N ALA A 190 -3.36 5.20 -4.28
CA ALA A 190 -3.66 3.84 -4.68
C ALA A 190 -5.02 3.75 -5.41
N ASP A 191 -6.06 4.40 -4.89
CA ASP A 191 -7.38 4.42 -5.54
C ASP A 191 -7.34 5.11 -6.90
N TYR A 192 -6.67 6.27 -6.97
CA TYR A 192 -6.42 7.00 -8.23
C TYR A 192 -5.78 6.08 -9.28
N LEU A 193 -4.69 5.40 -8.93
CA LEU A 193 -4.02 4.49 -9.86
C LEU A 193 -4.92 3.33 -10.28
N LEU A 194 -5.79 2.81 -9.41
CA LEU A 194 -6.74 1.77 -9.79
C LEU A 194 -7.77 2.26 -10.81
N LYS A 195 -8.20 3.52 -10.71
CA LYS A 195 -9.16 4.17 -11.62
C LYS A 195 -8.52 4.65 -12.92
N HIS A 196 -7.24 5.02 -12.87
CA HIS A 196 -6.42 5.55 -13.97
C HIS A 196 -5.27 4.60 -14.36
N PRO A 197 -5.55 3.40 -14.90
CA PRO A 197 -4.51 2.44 -15.25
C PRO A 197 -3.58 2.89 -16.38
N GLU A 198 -3.92 3.95 -17.11
CA GLU A 198 -3.06 4.65 -18.07
C GLU A 198 -1.88 5.37 -17.41
N GLU A 199 -2.06 5.90 -16.18
CA GLU A 199 -1.02 6.55 -15.38
C GLU A 199 -0.12 5.53 -14.64
N LYS A 200 -0.40 4.23 -14.75
CA LYS A 200 0.41 3.18 -14.12
C LYS A 200 1.71 2.96 -14.90
N HIS A 201 2.81 3.56 -14.45
CA HIS A 201 4.14 3.15 -14.89
C HIS A 201 4.60 1.93 -14.11
N LYS A 202 4.81 0.82 -14.84
CA LYS A 202 5.38 -0.40 -14.27
C LYS A 202 6.87 -0.45 -14.60
N GLU A 203 7.71 -0.45 -13.58
CA GLU A 203 9.10 -0.86 -13.74
C GLU A 203 9.12 -2.31 -14.21
N ARG A 204 9.66 -2.54 -15.41
CA ARG A 204 9.97 -3.89 -15.86
C ARG A 204 11.30 -4.25 -15.24
N HIS A 205 11.32 -5.14 -14.26
CA HIS A 205 12.56 -5.84 -13.92
C HIS A 205 13.07 -6.54 -15.18
N THR A 206 14.19 -6.06 -15.71
CA THR A 206 14.96 -6.78 -16.71
C THR A 206 15.31 -8.12 -16.10
N ARG A 207 14.71 -9.20 -16.60
CA ARG A 207 15.18 -10.54 -16.26
C ARG A 207 16.62 -10.59 -16.75
N SER A 208 17.59 -10.60 -15.83
CA SER A 208 18.94 -10.97 -16.20
C SER A 208 18.82 -12.38 -16.79
N HIS A 209 19.15 -12.50 -18.07
CA HIS A 209 19.08 -13.77 -18.76
C HIS A 209 20.29 -14.56 -18.29
N ASN A 210 20.19 -15.14 -17.08
CA ASN A 210 21.21 -16.04 -16.59
C ASN A 210 21.15 -17.29 -17.47
N GLY A 211 22.23 -17.51 -18.21
CA GLY A 211 22.38 -18.56 -19.19
C GLY A 211 22.06 -19.93 -18.60
N ASN A 212 21.35 -20.71 -19.40
CA ASN A 212 21.15 -22.16 -19.38
C ASN A 212 21.87 -22.94 -18.25
N ASN A 213 21.08 -23.53 -17.36
CA ASN A 213 21.40 -24.86 -16.81
C ASN A 213 20.14 -25.73 -16.82
N PRO A 214 20.17 -26.93 -17.44
CA PRO A 214 18.99 -27.76 -17.58
C PRO A 214 18.74 -28.61 -16.32
N SER A 215 17.51 -28.47 -15.82
CA SER A 215 16.69 -29.47 -15.12
C SER A 215 17.25 -30.19 -13.88
N THR A 216 16.74 -29.78 -12.73
CA THR A 216 16.16 -30.71 -11.74
C THR A 216 14.79 -30.19 -11.33
N LYS A 217 13.72 -30.76 -11.91
CA LYS A 217 12.34 -30.51 -11.46
C LYS A 217 12.14 -31.23 -10.12
N SER A 218 12.61 -30.63 -9.02
CA SER A 218 12.08 -30.97 -7.71
C SER A 218 10.65 -30.43 -7.63
N PHE A 219 9.69 -31.28 -7.25
CA PHE A 219 8.36 -30.87 -6.81
C PHE A 219 8.49 -30.03 -5.53
N GLN A 220 8.94 -28.79 -5.66
CA GLN A 220 8.77 -27.80 -4.61
C GLN A 220 7.29 -27.42 -4.62
N LYS A 221 6.61 -27.74 -3.51
CA LYS A 221 5.34 -27.14 -3.12
C LYS A 221 5.43 -25.66 -3.47
N GLN A 222 4.57 -25.16 -4.37
CA GLN A 222 4.51 -23.74 -4.69
C GLN A 222 4.16 -23.00 -3.39
N THR A 223 5.18 -22.54 -2.68
CA THR A 223 5.02 -21.46 -1.71
C THR A 223 4.45 -20.29 -2.48
N ASP A 224 3.32 -19.73 -2.05
CA ASP A 224 2.73 -18.57 -2.69
C ASP A 224 3.79 -17.48 -2.80
N SER A 225 4.33 -17.30 -4.01
CA SER A 225 5.45 -16.40 -4.26
C SER A 225 4.96 -14.98 -3.96
N VAL A 226 5.58 -14.33 -2.98
CA VAL A 226 5.35 -12.91 -2.67
C VAL A 226 5.50 -12.11 -3.96
N GLN A 227 4.48 -11.32 -4.29
CA GLN A 227 4.46 -10.48 -5.47
C GLN A 227 4.90 -9.07 -5.10
N VAL A 228 5.86 -8.54 -5.85
CA VAL A 228 6.28 -7.14 -5.80
C VAL A 228 5.74 -6.43 -7.04
N ILE A 229 5.10 -5.28 -6.84
CA ILE A 229 4.44 -4.51 -7.90
C ILE A 229 4.80 -3.04 -7.68
N SER A 230 5.62 -2.48 -8.56
CA SER A 230 5.90 -1.04 -8.60
C SER A 230 4.90 -0.33 -9.52
N LEU A 231 4.24 0.69 -9.00
CA LEU A 231 3.34 1.60 -9.71
C LEU A 231 3.75 3.03 -9.37
N ASN A 232 4.42 3.71 -10.30
CA ASN A 232 5.01 5.04 -10.07
C ASN A 232 5.94 5.00 -8.84
N SER A 233 5.75 5.89 -7.87
CA SER A 233 6.52 5.94 -6.61
C SER A 233 6.08 4.93 -5.55
N LEU A 234 5.01 4.16 -5.78
CA LEU A 234 4.45 3.19 -4.85
C LEU A 234 4.85 1.76 -5.23
N ARG A 235 5.59 1.09 -4.35
CA ARG A 235 5.93 -0.33 -4.47
C ARG A 235 5.14 -1.16 -3.47
N PHE A 236 4.30 -2.05 -3.99
CA PHE A 236 3.44 -2.95 -3.21
C PHE A 236 4.06 -4.34 -3.12
N LYS A 237 4.11 -4.90 -1.92
CA LYS A 237 4.54 -6.28 -1.67
C LYS A 237 3.42 -7.04 -0.98
N THR A 238 3.01 -8.17 -1.55
CA THR A 238 1.94 -8.99 -0.95
C THR A 238 2.00 -10.44 -1.44
N ALA A 239 1.62 -11.38 -0.58
CA ALA A 239 1.34 -12.76 -0.99
C ALA A 239 -0.10 -12.93 -1.54
N ASN A 240 -0.97 -11.93 -1.35
CA ASN A 240 -2.36 -11.99 -1.77
C ASN A 240 -2.48 -11.80 -3.29
N LYS A 241 -2.69 -12.90 -4.01
CA LYS A 241 -2.83 -12.92 -5.47
C LYS A 241 -4.01 -12.07 -5.97
N LYS A 242 -5.10 -11.94 -5.19
CA LYS A 242 -6.26 -11.13 -5.60
C LYS A 242 -5.89 -9.65 -5.64
N ILE A 243 -5.31 -9.13 -4.56
CA ILE A 243 -4.85 -7.73 -4.48
C ILE A 243 -3.77 -7.48 -5.54
N ALA A 244 -2.81 -8.40 -5.67
CA ALA A 244 -1.77 -8.29 -6.67
C ALA A 244 -2.33 -8.19 -8.11
N ASN A 245 -3.38 -8.97 -8.43
CA ASN A 245 -4.05 -8.89 -9.72
C ASN A 245 -4.81 -7.58 -9.92
N VAL A 246 -5.49 -7.06 -8.87
CA VAL A 246 -6.17 -5.76 -8.90
C VAL A 246 -5.18 -4.64 -9.22
N LEU A 247 -4.05 -4.59 -8.51
CA LEU A 247 -2.98 -3.63 -8.74
C LEU A 247 -2.38 -3.74 -10.16
N LYS A 248 -2.15 -4.97 -10.64
CA LYS A 248 -1.63 -5.22 -11.99
C LYS A 248 -2.64 -4.94 -13.11
N SER A 249 -3.94 -4.99 -12.83
CA SER A 249 -4.96 -4.91 -13.85
C SER A 249 -4.88 -3.57 -14.60
N LYS A 250 -5.07 -3.66 -15.93
CA LYS A 250 -5.35 -2.51 -16.78
C LYS A 250 -6.86 -2.47 -17.02
N LYS A 251 -7.44 -1.29 -17.26
CA LYS A 251 -8.83 -1.18 -17.71
C LYS A 251 -8.96 -1.93 -19.03
N ILE A 252 -9.72 -3.02 -19.02
CA ILE A 252 -9.98 -3.79 -20.23
C ILE A 252 -11.04 -3.01 -21.03
N HIS A 253 -10.60 -2.28 -22.04
CA HIS A 253 -11.52 -1.69 -23.01
C HIS A 253 -11.99 -2.80 -23.95
N ARG A 254 -13.25 -3.21 -23.82
CA ARG A 254 -13.88 -4.08 -24.81
C ARG A 254 -14.23 -3.21 -26.01
N ILE A 255 -13.46 -3.33 -27.09
CA ILE A 255 -13.62 -2.52 -28.31
C ILE A 255 -14.97 -2.80 -29.00
N ALA A 256 -15.50 -4.02 -28.83
CA ALA A 256 -16.77 -4.43 -29.41
C ALA A 256 -17.78 -4.86 -28.34
N GLU A 257 -18.97 -4.24 -28.35
CA GLU A 257 -20.09 -4.60 -27.49
C GLU A 257 -20.67 -5.98 -27.85
N GLY A 258 -20.57 -6.37 -29.13
CA GLY A 258 -20.91 -7.70 -29.63
C GLY A 258 -20.08 -8.14 -30.83
N TRP A 259 -20.03 -9.45 -31.07
CA TRP A 259 -19.35 -10.07 -32.20
C TRP A 259 -20.14 -11.29 -32.68
N SER A 260 -20.03 -11.58 -33.98
CA SER A 260 -20.64 -12.78 -34.56
C SER A 260 -19.68 -13.97 -34.49
N VAL A 261 -20.23 -15.13 -34.14
CA VAL A 261 -19.54 -16.42 -34.21
C VAL A 261 -19.99 -17.10 -35.48
N ARG A 262 -19.06 -17.44 -36.37
CA ARG A 262 -19.39 -18.18 -37.60
C ARG A 262 -19.84 -19.61 -37.26
N GLY A 263 -20.76 -20.11 -38.06
CA GLY A 263 -21.22 -21.49 -37.94
C GLY A 263 -20.06 -22.47 -38.21
N HIS A 264 -20.04 -23.59 -37.48
CA HIS A 264 -19.00 -24.60 -37.61
C HIS A 264 -19.52 -25.98 -37.22
N TYR A 265 -18.89 -27.03 -37.75
CA TYR A 265 -19.12 -28.39 -37.29
C TYR A 265 -18.41 -28.63 -35.96
N ARG A 266 -19.13 -29.22 -35.00
CA ARG A 266 -18.57 -29.65 -33.73
C ARG A 266 -18.58 -31.17 -33.65
N HIS A 267 -17.39 -31.73 -33.47
CA HIS A 267 -17.18 -33.15 -33.26
C HIS A 267 -17.11 -33.43 -31.75
N TYR A 268 -17.93 -34.35 -31.26
CA TYR A 268 -17.92 -34.79 -29.86
C TYR A 268 -17.05 -36.04 -29.68
N LYS A 269 -16.58 -36.26 -28.45
CA LYS A 269 -15.80 -37.46 -28.09
C LYS A 269 -16.53 -38.78 -28.36
N SER A 270 -17.87 -38.75 -28.40
CA SER A 270 -18.72 -39.89 -28.77
C SER A 270 -18.77 -40.19 -30.28
N GLY A 271 -18.09 -39.42 -31.12
CA GLY A 271 -18.14 -39.54 -32.59
C GLY A 271 -19.31 -38.80 -33.25
N LYS A 272 -20.28 -38.30 -32.46
CA LYS A 272 -21.38 -37.47 -32.97
C LYS A 272 -20.85 -36.15 -33.53
N VAL A 273 -21.30 -35.79 -34.73
CA VAL A 273 -21.01 -34.51 -35.38
C VAL A 273 -22.30 -33.71 -35.50
N ILE A 274 -22.28 -32.45 -35.07
CA ILE A 274 -23.42 -31.53 -35.26
C ILE A 274 -22.93 -30.23 -35.90
N PHE A 275 -23.77 -29.60 -36.71
CA PHE A 275 -23.55 -28.24 -37.17
C PHE A 275 -24.05 -27.26 -36.10
N ILE A 276 -23.21 -26.31 -35.72
CA ILE A 276 -23.58 -25.18 -34.87
C ILE A 276 -23.76 -23.98 -35.80
N GLU A 277 -24.99 -23.48 -35.88
CA GLU A 277 -25.31 -22.29 -36.67
C GLU A 277 -24.57 -21.05 -36.15
N SER A 278 -24.38 -20.06 -37.02
CA SER A 278 -23.79 -18.78 -36.62
C SER A 278 -24.67 -18.07 -35.61
N PHE A 279 -24.07 -17.47 -34.59
CA PHE A 279 -24.80 -16.75 -33.55
C PHE A 279 -24.00 -15.57 -33.00
N GLU A 280 -24.69 -14.60 -32.40
CA GLU A 280 -24.07 -13.40 -31.85
C GLU A 280 -23.82 -13.53 -30.35
N LYS A 281 -22.69 -12.98 -29.89
CA LYS A 281 -22.31 -12.88 -28.47
C LYS A 281 -22.01 -11.43 -28.10
N GLY A 282 -22.25 -11.06 -26.86
CA GLY A 282 -21.96 -9.73 -26.33
C GLY A 282 -23.15 -9.04 -25.67
N LYS A 283 -22.91 -7.84 -25.14
CA LYS A 283 -23.98 -6.94 -24.67
C LYS A 283 -24.69 -6.37 -25.91
N ASN A 284 -26.00 -6.16 -25.84
CA ASN A 284 -26.84 -5.69 -26.97
C ASN A 284 -26.90 -6.61 -28.22
N ARG A 285 -26.69 -7.93 -28.05
CA ARG A 285 -26.83 -8.96 -29.12
C ARG A 285 -28.18 -8.98 -29.87
N SER A 286 -29.19 -8.27 -29.36
CA SER A 286 -30.52 -8.17 -29.97
C SER A 286 -30.68 -6.99 -30.92
N GLN A 287 -29.75 -6.01 -30.89
CA GLN A 287 -29.81 -4.82 -31.76
C GLN A 287 -29.02 -5.01 -33.07
N ALA A 288 -27.99 -5.87 -33.09
CA ALA A 288 -27.21 -6.15 -34.30
C ALA A 288 -27.93 -7.08 -35.29
N SER A 289 -28.89 -7.88 -34.82
CA SER A 289 -29.59 -8.89 -35.62
C SER A 289 -30.66 -8.38 -36.61
N GLN A 290 -30.88 -7.06 -36.74
CA GLN A 290 -32.01 -6.52 -37.53
C GLN A 290 -31.76 -6.29 -39.02
N LYS A 291 -30.53 -6.42 -39.54
CA LYS A 291 -30.29 -6.37 -40.99
C LYS A 291 -30.09 -7.77 -41.57
N LYS A 292 -31.18 -8.54 -41.65
CA LYS A 292 -31.23 -9.69 -42.58
C LYS A 292 -31.42 -9.13 -43.98
N THR A 293 -30.34 -8.96 -44.72
CA THR A 293 -30.40 -8.78 -46.18
C THR A 293 -30.99 -10.07 -46.75
N LYS A 294 -32.29 -10.05 -47.11
CA LYS A 294 -32.88 -11.09 -47.94
C LYS A 294 -32.17 -11.02 -49.29
N TYR A 295 -31.30 -11.99 -49.58
CA TYR A 295 -30.94 -12.25 -50.96
C TYR A 295 -32.21 -12.75 -51.65
N GLN A 296 -32.74 -11.96 -52.57
CA GLN A 296 -33.72 -12.44 -53.54
C GLN A 296 -32.99 -13.40 -54.48
N LEU A 297 -33.51 -14.62 -54.54
CA LEU A 297 -33.14 -15.62 -55.56
C LEU A 297 -33.61 -15.15 -56.94
#